data_AF-A0AAU9PHZ3-F1
#
_entry.id   AF-A0AAU9PHZ3-F1
#
_cell.length_a   1.000
_cell.length_b   1.000
_cell.length_c   1.000
_cell.angle_alpha   90.00
_cell.angle_beta   90.00
_cell.angle_gamma   90.00
#
_symmetry.space_group_name_H-M   'P 1'
#
loop_
_entity.id
_entity.type
_entity.pdbx_description
1 polymer ?
#
loop_
_entity_poly.entity_id
_entity_poly.type
_entity_poly.pdbx_seq_one_letter_code
_entity_poly.pdbx_strand_id
1 'polypeptide(L)'
;MERFEMEWQTKNNDIDCRLFLMRHMEVYRGGGVEKIDADILHECTSQKMQLVDMRKKYVGKILLSNLNLCKPSFVTTLEDYDKLATYKRKKIYIEAHLHEVEVMVQSTSVL
;
A
#
# COMPACT_ATOMS: atom_id res chain seq x y z
N MET A 1 -14.84 -8.33 -34.10
CA MET A 1 -13.93 -8.54 -32.94
C MET A 1 -14.78 -9.15 -31.85
N GLU A 2 -14.52 -10.39 -31.47
CA GLU A 2 -15.29 -11.08 -30.44
C GLU A 2 -14.84 -10.58 -29.06
N ARG A 3 -15.80 -10.35 -28.15
CA ARG A 3 -15.51 -9.92 -26.79
C ARG A 3 -15.03 -11.13 -26.00
N PHE A 4 -13.81 -11.09 -25.48
CA PHE A 4 -13.32 -12.13 -24.58
C PHE A 4 -14.18 -12.14 -23.29
N GLU A 5 -14.76 -13.29 -22.95
CA GLU A 5 -15.56 -13.46 -21.74
C GLU A 5 -14.65 -13.79 -20.55
N MET A 6 -14.78 -13.01 -19.47
CA MET A 6 -14.09 -13.27 -18.22
C MET A 6 -15.12 -13.55 -17.14
N GLU A 7 -14.81 -14.47 -16.26
CA GLU A 7 -15.69 -14.93 -15.19
C GLU A 7 -16.11 -13.82 -14.22
N TRP A 8 -15.27 -12.80 -14.03
CA TRP A 8 -15.50 -11.67 -13.13
C TRP A 8 -16.07 -10.41 -13.83
N GLN A 9 -16.52 -10.50 -15.08
CA GLN A 9 -17.13 -9.36 -15.77
C GLN A 9 -18.35 -8.83 -15.03
N THR A 10 -18.47 -7.50 -15.00
CA THR A 10 -19.65 -6.82 -14.46
C THR A 10 -20.47 -6.19 -15.58
N LYS A 11 -21.78 -6.05 -15.36
CA LYS A 11 -22.68 -5.43 -16.36
C LYS A 11 -22.57 -3.91 -16.41
N ASN A 12 -22.22 -3.27 -15.29
CA ASN A 12 -22.06 -1.82 -15.15
C ASN A 12 -20.64 -1.50 -14.63
N ASN A 13 -19.72 -1.15 -15.54
CA ASN A 13 -18.29 -1.05 -15.24
C ASN A 13 -17.71 0.39 -15.33
N ASP A 14 -18.56 1.42 -15.30
CA ASP A 14 -18.09 2.79 -15.54
C ASP A 14 -17.10 3.28 -14.45
N ILE A 15 -17.21 2.74 -13.24
CA ILE A 15 -16.40 3.12 -12.08
C ILE A 15 -15.18 2.19 -11.93
N ASP A 16 -15.38 0.88 -12.08
CA ASP A 16 -14.38 -0.13 -11.70
C ASP A 16 -13.47 -0.58 -12.86
N CYS A 17 -13.68 -0.08 -14.08
CA CYS A 17 -12.88 -0.50 -15.24
C CYS A 17 -11.38 -0.30 -15.03
N ARG A 18 -11.01 0.80 -14.36
CA ARG A 18 -9.62 1.11 -14.00
C ARG A 18 -9.08 0.18 -12.91
N LEU A 19 -9.94 -0.25 -12.00
CA LEU A 19 -9.59 -1.19 -10.94
C LEU A 19 -9.26 -2.56 -11.54
N PHE A 20 -10.10 -3.05 -12.46
CA PHE A 20 -9.83 -4.26 -13.23
C PHE A 20 -8.53 -4.14 -14.03
N LEU A 21 -8.30 -3.01 -14.70
CA LEU A 21 -7.05 -2.77 -15.43
C LEU A 21 -5.83 -2.86 -14.50
N MET A 22 -5.84 -2.16 -13.36
CA MET A 22 -4.73 -2.19 -12.40
C MET A 22 -4.48 -3.61 -11.88
N ARG A 23 -5.54 -4.35 -11.56
CA ARG A 23 -5.43 -5.74 -11.10
C ARG A 23 -4.86 -6.65 -12.18
N HIS A 24 -5.37 -6.57 -13.41
CA HIS A 24 -4.86 -7.36 -14.53
C HIS A 24 -3.37 -7.12 -14.75
N MET A 25 -2.93 -5.86 -14.73
CA MET A 25 -1.51 -5.53 -14.87
C MET A 25 -0.65 -6.04 -13.71
N GLU A 26 -1.18 -6.07 -12.48
CA GLU A 26 -0.48 -6.58 -11.29
C GLU A 26 -0.26 -8.11 -11.35
N VAL A 27 -1.25 -8.85 -11.84
CA VAL A 27 -1.21 -10.32 -11.92
C VAL A 27 -0.72 -10.86 -13.25
N TYR A 28 -0.55 -10.01 -14.27
CA TYR A 28 -0.12 -10.47 -15.59
C TYR A 28 1.28 -11.10 -15.53
N ARG A 29 1.41 -12.29 -16.14
CA ARG A 29 2.67 -13.05 -16.24
C ARG A 29 3.04 -13.43 -17.68
N GLY A 30 2.41 -12.78 -18.66
CA GLY A 30 2.54 -13.16 -20.07
C GLY A 30 1.54 -14.24 -20.49
N GLY A 31 1.46 -14.50 -21.80
CA GLY A 31 0.75 -15.67 -22.33
C GLY A 31 -0.76 -15.51 -22.58
N GLY A 32 -1.27 -14.28 -22.71
CA GLY A 32 -2.65 -14.02 -23.10
C GLY A 32 -3.60 -13.67 -21.95
N VAL A 33 -4.79 -13.16 -22.28
CA VAL A 33 -5.82 -12.75 -21.29
C VAL A 33 -6.47 -13.98 -20.65
N GLU A 34 -6.57 -15.06 -21.40
CA GLU A 34 -7.12 -16.35 -21.00
C GLU A 34 -6.33 -17.04 -19.87
N LYS A 35 -5.09 -16.63 -19.63
CA LYS A 35 -4.25 -17.15 -18.54
C LYS A 35 -4.22 -16.24 -17.31
N ILE A 36 -4.94 -15.12 -17.35
CA ILE A 36 -4.97 -14.19 -16.23
C ILE A 36 -5.89 -14.75 -15.17
N ASP A 37 -5.32 -15.22 -14.07
CA ASP A 37 -6.05 -15.40 -12.82
C ASP A 37 -6.04 -14.06 -12.07
N ALA A 38 -7.14 -13.32 -12.19
CA ALA A 38 -7.29 -12.03 -11.52
C ALA A 38 -7.61 -12.18 -10.03
N ASP A 39 -7.99 -13.37 -9.56
CA ASP A 39 -8.50 -13.63 -8.20
C ASP A 39 -9.60 -12.60 -7.85
N ILE A 40 -10.56 -12.47 -8.76
CA ILE A 40 -11.78 -11.66 -8.60
C ILE A 40 -12.98 -12.59 -8.68
N LEU A 41 -13.88 -12.47 -7.72
CA LEU A 41 -15.11 -13.28 -7.69
C LEU A 41 -16.01 -12.96 -8.89
N HIS A 42 -16.91 -13.89 -9.25
CA HIS A 42 -18.01 -13.60 -10.17
C HIS A 42 -18.89 -12.45 -9.66
N GLU A 43 -19.65 -11.81 -10.56
CA GLU A 43 -20.55 -10.69 -10.20
C GLU A 43 -21.57 -11.10 -9.11
N CYS A 44 -21.31 -10.67 -7.88
CA CYS A 44 -22.12 -10.96 -6.70
C CYS A 44 -21.88 -9.91 -5.58
N THR A 45 -22.60 -10.01 -4.47
CA THR A 45 -22.42 -9.10 -3.32
C THR A 45 -20.99 -9.16 -2.75
N SER A 46 -20.40 -10.35 -2.65
CA SER A 46 -19.03 -10.52 -2.16
C SER A 46 -18.00 -9.88 -3.10
N GLN A 47 -18.22 -9.92 -4.42
CA GLN A 47 -17.38 -9.22 -5.38
C GLN A 47 -17.40 -7.71 -5.13
N LYS A 48 -18.58 -7.11 -4.87
CA LYS A 48 -18.67 -5.68 -4.56
C LYS A 48 -17.84 -5.29 -3.34
N MET A 49 -17.86 -6.11 -2.29
CA MET A 49 -17.04 -5.91 -1.09
C MET A 49 -15.54 -6.04 -1.41
N GLN A 50 -15.17 -7.06 -2.20
CA GLN A 50 -13.81 -7.25 -2.69
C GLN A 50 -13.31 -6.03 -3.48
N LEU A 51 -14.11 -5.47 -4.38
CA LEU A 51 -13.76 -4.29 -5.17
C LEU A 51 -13.60 -3.04 -4.30
N VAL A 52 -14.42 -2.87 -3.25
CA VAL A 52 -14.26 -1.79 -2.27
C VAL A 52 -12.92 -1.89 -1.54
N ASP A 53 -12.54 -3.08 -1.09
CA ASP A 53 -11.28 -3.27 -0.38
C ASP A 53 -10.06 -3.14 -1.29
N MET A 54 -10.15 -3.64 -2.53
CA MET A 54 -9.16 -3.37 -3.56
C MET A 54 -8.99 -1.87 -3.81
N ARG A 55 -10.08 -1.10 -3.90
CA ARG A 55 -10.03 0.36 -4.09
C ARG A 55 -9.29 1.04 -2.95
N LYS A 56 -9.60 0.70 -1.69
CA LYS A 56 -8.88 1.20 -0.52
C LYS A 56 -7.38 0.89 -0.61
N LYS A 57 -7.02 -0.34 -0.99
CA LYS A 57 -5.63 -0.78 -1.14
C LYS A 57 -4.88 0.01 -2.20
N TYR A 58 -5.46 0.19 -3.39
CA TYR A 58 -4.80 0.94 -4.46
C TYR A 58 -4.71 2.44 -4.15
N VAL A 59 -5.76 3.05 -3.58
CA VAL A 59 -5.72 4.44 -3.13
C VAL A 59 -4.61 4.63 -2.08
N GLY A 60 -4.51 3.73 -1.10
CA GLY A 60 -3.43 3.75 -0.12
C GLY A 60 -2.04 3.66 -0.77
N LYS A 61 -1.84 2.74 -1.73
CA LYS A 61 -0.58 2.65 -2.49
C LYS A 61 -0.24 3.94 -3.25
N ILE A 62 -1.24 4.58 -3.86
CA ILE A 62 -1.05 5.83 -4.61
C ILE A 62 -0.72 6.99 -3.68
N LEU A 63 -1.49 7.18 -2.60
CA LEU A 63 -1.27 8.27 -1.64
C LEU A 63 0.08 8.13 -0.91
N LEU A 64 0.48 6.91 -0.59
CA LEU A 64 1.76 6.62 0.08
C LEU A 64 2.92 6.43 -0.91
N SER A 65 2.70 6.63 -2.21
CA SER A 65 3.72 6.37 -3.23
C SER A 65 4.97 7.22 -3.05
N ASN A 66 4.83 8.46 -2.57
CA ASN A 66 5.95 9.35 -2.28
C ASN A 66 6.86 8.81 -1.17
N LEU A 67 6.34 8.02 -0.22
CA LEU A 67 7.17 7.39 0.80
C LEU A 67 8.11 6.33 0.22
N ASN A 68 7.81 5.79 -0.97
CA ASN A 68 8.73 4.89 -1.65
C ASN A 68 10.03 5.58 -2.06
N LEU A 69 10.06 6.91 -2.19
CA LEU A 69 11.28 7.68 -2.44
C LEU A 69 12.21 7.68 -1.21
N CYS A 70 11.64 7.67 0.00
CA CYS A 70 12.39 7.65 1.25
C CYS A 70 12.76 6.24 1.70
N LYS A 71 12.16 5.20 1.10
CA LYS A 71 12.36 3.80 1.51
C LYS A 71 13.83 3.37 1.43
N PRO A 72 14.61 3.67 0.36
CA PRO A 72 16.01 3.27 0.30
C PRO A 72 16.85 3.90 1.42
N SER A 73 16.72 5.21 1.63
CA SER A 73 17.47 5.91 2.68
C SER A 73 17.09 5.43 4.08
N PHE A 74 15.81 5.13 4.31
CA PHE A 74 15.33 4.57 5.56
C PHE A 74 15.93 3.18 5.83
N VAL A 75 15.94 2.29 4.82
CA VAL A 75 16.54 0.95 4.94
C VAL A 75 18.03 1.05 5.26
N THR A 76 18.79 1.89 4.55
CA THR A 76 20.22 2.11 4.86
C THR A 76 20.42 2.62 6.28
N THR A 77 19.59 3.57 6.72
CA THR A 77 19.66 4.11 8.08
C THR A 77 19.39 3.03 9.13
N LEU A 78 18.42 2.13 8.87
CA LEU A 78 18.14 0.99 9.75
C LEU A 78 19.31 0.01 9.81
N GLU A 79 19.90 -0.33 8.68
CA GLU A 79 21.06 -1.23 8.63
C GLU A 79 22.25 -0.64 9.41
N ASP A 80 22.49 0.66 9.30
CA ASP A 80 23.55 1.34 10.04
C ASP A 80 23.24 1.41 11.54
N TYR A 81 21.99 1.62 11.91
CA TYR A 81 21.53 1.55 13.30
C TYR A 81 21.73 0.15 13.91
N ASP A 82 21.46 -0.91 13.16
CA ASP A 82 21.65 -2.30 13.61
C ASP A 82 23.14 -2.64 13.83
N LYS A 83 24.05 -1.99 13.09
CA LYS A 83 25.50 -2.12 13.29
C LYS A 83 26.02 -1.39 14.54
N LEU A 84 25.23 -0.50 15.14
CA LEU A 84 25.68 0.26 16.31
C LEU A 84 25.84 -0.62 17.55
N ALA A 85 26.77 -0.24 18.43
CA ALA A 85 26.85 -0.83 19.75
C ALA A 85 25.57 -0.56 20.56
N THR A 86 25.15 -1.51 21.40
CA THR A 86 23.89 -1.45 22.16
C THR A 86 23.72 -0.16 22.97
N TYR A 87 24.80 0.37 23.57
CA TYR A 87 24.71 1.61 24.34
C TYR A 87 24.42 2.84 23.47
N LYS A 88 24.93 2.87 22.22
CA LYS A 88 24.64 3.96 21.26
C LYS A 88 23.18 3.94 20.84
N ARG A 89 22.63 2.74 20.57
CA ARG A 89 21.20 2.56 20.30
C ARG A 89 20.33 3.02 21.47
N LYS A 90 20.66 2.60 22.69
CA LYS A 90 19.97 3.05 23.92
C LYS A 90 20.00 4.57 24.08
N LYS A 91 21.15 5.19 23.78
CA LYS A 91 21.29 6.66 23.82
C LYS A 91 20.35 7.33 22.81
N ILE A 92 20.34 6.90 21.55
CA ILE A 92 19.45 7.43 20.50
C ILE A 92 17.97 7.31 20.92
N TYR A 93 17.58 6.17 21.49
CA TYR A 93 16.21 5.97 21.96
C TYR A 93 15.81 6.95 23.08
N ILE A 94 16.69 7.16 24.06
CA ILE A 94 16.46 8.10 25.16
C ILE A 94 16.35 9.53 24.63
N GLU A 95 17.24 9.92 23.70
CA GLU A 95 17.21 11.24 23.08
C GLU A 95 15.92 11.49 22.29
N ALA A 96 15.44 10.49 21.53
CA ALA A 96 14.16 10.59 20.82
C ALA A 96 12.97 10.74 21.80
N HIS A 97 12.94 9.95 22.87
CA HIS A 97 11.88 10.04 23.89
C HIS A 97 11.90 11.38 24.63
N LEU A 98 13.09 11.92 24.96
CA LEU A 98 13.22 13.24 25.57
C LEU A 98 12.67 14.33 24.65
N HIS A 99 12.98 14.26 23.36
CA HIS A 99 12.48 15.21 22.37
C HIS A 99 10.94 15.17 22.26
N GLU A 100 10.33 13.99 22.25
CA GLU A 100 8.86 13.86 22.26
C GLU A 100 8.24 14.47 23.53
N VAL A 101 8.84 14.25 24.69
CA VAL A 101 8.41 14.85 25.95
C VAL A 101 8.52 16.38 25.91
N GLU A 102 9.62 16.91 25.38
CA GLU A 102 9.80 18.36 25.21
C GLU A 102 8.73 18.97 24.31
N VAL A 103 8.44 18.34 23.17
CA VAL A 103 7.39 18.78 22.24
C VAL A 103 6.01 18.76 22.92
N MET A 104 5.72 17.71 23.71
CA MET A 104 4.46 17.61 24.45
C MET A 104 4.33 18.69 25.52
N VAL A 105 5.39 18.97 26.28
CA VAL A 105 5.40 20.03 27.31
C VAL A 105 5.22 21.41 26.68
N GLN A 106 5.87 21.67 25.55
CA GLN A 106 5.70 22.94 24.82
C GLN A 106 4.27 23.10 24.28
N SER A 107 3.64 22.01 23.85
CA SER A 107 2.27 22.02 23.31
C SER A 107 1.21 22.27 24.39
N THR A 108 1.46 21.87 25.63
CA THR A 108 0.56 22.09 26.78
C THR A 108 0.78 23.42 27.50
N SER A 109 1.93 24.08 27.29
CA SER A 109 2.26 25.38 27.88
C SER A 109 1.58 26.58 27.20
N VAL A 110 0.76 26.34 26.16
CA VAL A 110 0.05 27.38 25.37
C VAL A 110 -1.45 27.46 25.73
N LEU A 111 -1.87 26.85 26.86
CA LEU A 111 -3.19 27.00 27.49
C LEU A 111 -3.04 27.60 28.88
#